data_AF-A0A2N6NY88-F1
#
_entry.id   AF-A0A2N6NY88-F1
#
_cell.length_a   1.000
_cell.length_b   1.000
_cell.length_c   1.000
_cell.angle_alpha   90.00
_cell.angle_beta   90.00
_cell.angle_gamma   90.00
#
_symmetry.space_group_name_H-M   'P 1'
#
loop_
_entity.id
_entity.type
_entity.pdbx_description
1 polymer ?
#
loop_
_entity_poly.entity_id
_entity_poly.type
_entity_poly.pdbx_seq_one_letter_code
_entity_poly.pdbx_strand_id
1 'polypeptide(L)'
;MSTLETHVTVQKRAYYAPPWADVSIIGVAGSSGSGKSTLSQAIVKKLNLPWVDSFYKTLTPEQSKLAFANDYDFDSPEAIDFDILVERLRDLKAG
;
A
#
# COMPACT_ATOMS: atom_id res chain seq x y z
N MET A 1 3.74 -24.84 55.45
CA MET A 1 4.31 -24.00 54.37
C MET A 1 3.26 -23.92 53.28
N SER A 2 2.36 -22.92 53.35
CA SER A 2 1.25 -22.76 52.41
C SER A 2 1.73 -22.02 51.16
N THR A 3 1.53 -22.66 50.02
CA THR A 3 1.73 -22.15 48.67
C THR A 3 0.89 -20.88 48.45
N LEU A 4 1.53 -19.76 48.17
CA LEU A 4 0.88 -18.51 47.77
C LEU A 4 0.59 -18.58 46.28
N GLU A 5 -0.65 -18.87 45.90
CA GLU A 5 -1.15 -18.69 44.54
C GLU A 5 -1.35 -17.19 44.28
N THR A 6 -0.43 -16.59 43.51
CA THR A 6 -0.57 -15.23 43.01
C THR A 6 -1.61 -15.20 41.88
N HIS A 7 -2.82 -14.74 42.18
CA HIS A 7 -3.84 -14.40 41.20
C HIS A 7 -3.39 -13.21 40.34
N VAL A 8 -2.97 -13.46 39.10
CA VAL A 8 -2.74 -12.41 38.10
C VAL A 8 -4.10 -11.94 37.57
N THR A 9 -4.56 -10.78 38.02
CA THR A 9 -5.76 -10.14 37.49
C THR A 9 -5.43 -9.53 36.12
N VAL A 10 -5.84 -10.18 35.02
CA VAL A 10 -5.72 -9.62 33.68
C VAL A 10 -6.70 -8.46 33.54
N GLN A 11 -6.22 -7.24 33.73
CA GLN A 11 -7.01 -6.04 33.45
C GLN A 11 -7.27 -5.94 31.94
N LYS A 12 -8.50 -6.24 31.52
CA LYS A 12 -8.97 -6.10 30.14
C LYS A 12 -9.09 -4.61 29.81
N ARG A 13 -7.98 -4.00 29.35
CA ARG A 13 -8.01 -2.63 28.79
C ARG A 13 -8.90 -2.65 27.56
N ALA A 14 -10.04 -1.95 27.62
CA ALA A 14 -10.84 -1.67 26.44
C ALA A 14 -10.04 -0.69 25.57
N TYR A 15 -9.31 -1.21 24.58
CA TYR A 15 -8.65 -0.39 23.58
C TYR A 15 -9.74 0.20 22.67
N TYR A 16 -9.93 1.52 22.75
CA TYR A 16 -10.67 2.25 21.73
C TYR A 16 -9.82 2.26 20.45
N ALA A 17 -10.21 1.48 19.45
CA ALA A 17 -9.69 1.60 18.10
C ALA A 17 -10.63 2.52 17.32
N PRO A 18 -10.20 3.71 16.91
CA PRO A 18 -11.06 4.57 16.11
C PRO A 18 -11.46 3.87 14.79
N PRO A 19 -12.61 4.20 14.18
CA PRO A 19 -13.07 3.56 12.94
C PRO A 19 -12.09 3.66 11.76
N TRP A 20 -11.19 4.65 11.80
CA TRP A 20 -10.12 4.86 10.82
C TRP A 20 -8.79 4.18 11.20
N ALA A 21 -8.71 3.52 12.36
CA ALA A 21 -7.52 2.74 12.74
C ALA A 21 -7.34 1.49 11.87
N ASP A 22 -8.43 0.96 11.32
CA ASP A 22 -8.43 -0.23 10.48
C ASP A 22 -8.20 0.11 9.01
N VAL A 23 -7.08 0.77 8.71
CA VAL A 23 -6.62 0.91 7.33
C VAL A 23 -6.12 -0.46 6.84
N SER A 24 -6.84 -1.03 5.88
CA SER A 24 -6.47 -2.27 5.21
C SER A 24 -5.75 -1.98 3.90
N ILE A 25 -4.48 -2.39 3.80
CA ILE A 25 -3.68 -2.25 2.57
C ILE A 25 -3.74 -3.57 1.80
N ILE A 26 -4.19 -3.52 0.55
CA ILE A 26 -4.27 -4.68 -0.35
C ILE A 26 -3.26 -4.49 -1.48
N GLY A 27 -2.21 -5.31 -1.50
CA GLY A 27 -1.25 -5.35 -2.60
C GLY A 27 -1.69 -6.32 -3.70
N VAL A 28 -1.74 -5.85 -4.96
CA VAL A 28 -2.05 -6.69 -6.13
C VAL A 28 -0.80 -6.81 -6.99
N ALA A 29 -0.12 -7.97 -6.94
CA ALA A 29 1.10 -8.25 -7.71
C ALA A 29 0.85 -9.34 -8.78
N GLY A 30 1.69 -9.37 -9.83
CA GLY A 30 1.56 -10.30 -10.95
C GLY A 30 2.30 -9.84 -12.21
N SER A 31 2.44 -10.74 -13.20
CA SER A 31 3.14 -10.45 -14.47
C SER A 31 2.45 -9.38 -15.31
N SER A 32 3.20 -8.74 -16.22
CA SER A 32 2.59 -7.84 -17.21
C SER A 32 1.52 -8.57 -18.02
N GLY A 33 0.38 -7.92 -18.27
CA GLY A 33 -0.76 -8.53 -18.95
C GLY A 33 -1.65 -9.47 -18.12
N SER A 34 -1.33 -9.75 -16.85
CA SER A 34 -2.13 -10.66 -16.00
C SER A 34 -3.48 -10.11 -15.55
N GLY A 35 -3.81 -8.85 -15.91
CA GLY A 35 -5.08 -8.22 -15.55
C GLY A 35 -5.12 -7.52 -14.18
N LYS A 36 -3.96 -7.25 -13.55
CA LYS A 36 -3.87 -6.53 -12.25
C LYS A 36 -4.64 -5.21 -12.26
N SER A 37 -4.43 -4.41 -13.31
CA SER A 37 -5.09 -3.11 -13.46
C SER A 37 -6.60 -3.27 -13.61
N THR A 38 -7.04 -4.26 -14.39
CA THR A 38 -8.45 -4.60 -14.57
C THR A 38 -9.10 -5.03 -13.24
N LEU A 39 -8.42 -5.88 -12.46
CA LEU A 39 -8.90 -6.32 -11.15
C LEU A 39 -8.97 -5.15 -10.15
N SER A 40 -7.92 -4.34 -10.10
CA SER A 40 -7.85 -3.17 -9.20
C SER A 40 -8.97 -2.19 -9.52
N GLN A 41 -9.19 -1.89 -10.80
CA GLN A 41 -10.30 -1.04 -11.25
C GLN A 41 -11.68 -1.65 -10.91
N ALA A 42 -11.85 -2.96 -11.05
CA ALA A 42 -13.09 -3.63 -10.68
C ALA A 42 -13.38 -3.56 -9.18
N ILE A 43 -12.36 -3.70 -8.33
CA ILE A 43 -12.45 -3.56 -6.87
C ILE A 43 -12.81 -2.12 -6.50
N VAL A 44 -12.08 -1.14 -7.05
CA VAL A 44 -12.34 0.29 -6.79
C VAL A 44 -13.75 0.68 -7.23
N LYS A 45 -14.21 0.23 -8.40
CA LYS A 45 -15.56 0.50 -8.90
C LYS A 45 -16.65 -0.12 -8.00
N LYS A 46 -16.40 -1.29 -7.43
CA LYS A 46 -17.31 -1.92 -6.46
C LYS A 46 -17.33 -1.22 -5.11
N LEU A 47 -16.19 -0.68 -4.66
CA LEU A 47 -16.05 -0.01 -3.37
C LEU A 47 -16.29 1.50 -3.43
N ASN A 48 -16.47 2.07 -4.64
CA ASN A 48 -16.64 3.50 -4.90
C ASN A 48 -15.56 4.38 -4.24
N LEU A 49 -14.31 3.90 -4.25
CA LEU A 49 -13.18 4.60 -3.64
C LEU A 49 -12.52 5.57 -4.64
N PRO A 50 -11.99 6.71 -4.19
CA PRO A 50 -11.11 7.52 -5.01
C PRO A 50 -9.82 6.73 -5.32
N TRP A 51 -9.34 6.84 -6.56
CA TRP A 51 -8.13 6.17 -7.02
C TRP A 51 -6.97 7.18 -7.08
N VAL A 52 -5.76 6.73 -6.78
CA VAL A 52 -4.52 7.49 -6.99
C VAL A 52 -3.65 6.64 -7.92
N ASP A 53 -3.34 7.18 -9.09
CA ASP A 53 -2.54 6.44 -10.07
C ASP A 53 -1.05 6.51 -9.74
N SER A 54 -0.39 5.37 -9.97
CA SER A 54 1.00 5.28 -10.41
C SER A 54 2.05 6.06 -9.63
N PHE A 55 2.79 5.36 -8.77
CA PHE A 55 4.04 5.83 -8.14
C PHE A 55 5.24 5.80 -9.09
N TYR A 56 5.03 5.92 -10.40
CA TYR A 56 6.13 6.03 -11.35
C TYR A 56 6.72 7.43 -11.29
N LYS A 57 8.05 7.50 -11.35
CA LYS A 57 8.73 8.79 -11.44
C LYS A 57 8.31 9.50 -12.73
N THR A 58 8.18 10.83 -12.65
CA THR A 58 7.91 11.63 -13.84
C THR A 58 9.10 11.52 -14.79
N LEU A 59 8.82 11.12 -16.04
CA LEU A 59 9.86 10.96 -17.05
C LEU A 59 10.40 12.32 -17.48
N THR A 60 11.72 12.44 -17.58
CA THR A 60 12.36 13.56 -18.27
C THR A 60 12.09 13.50 -19.79
N PRO A 61 12.28 14.61 -20.53
CA PRO A 61 12.07 14.61 -21.99
C PRO A 61 12.91 13.57 -22.75
N GLU A 62 14.09 13.22 -22.23
CA GLU A 62 14.98 12.20 -22.79
C GLU A 62 14.47 10.78 -22.48
N GLN A 63 14.06 10.52 -21.24
CA GLN A 63 13.45 9.24 -20.84
C GLN A 63 12.10 9.01 -21.52
N SER A 64 11.33 10.06 -21.78
CA SER A 64 10.09 9.97 -22.55
C SER A 64 10.36 9.49 -23.98
N LYS A 65 11.40 10.01 -24.65
CA LYS A 65 11.81 9.52 -25.98
C LYS A 65 12.21 8.04 -25.96
N LEU A 66 12.95 7.61 -24.94
CA LEU A 66 13.31 6.20 -24.75
C LEU A 66 12.06 5.34 -24.50
N ALA A 67 11.12 5.80 -23.69
CA ALA A 67 9.86 5.11 -23.45
C ALA A 67 9.02 4.97 -24.71
N PHE A 68 8.93 6.00 -25.55
CA PHE A 68 8.27 5.92 -26.86
C PHE A 68 8.97 4.96 -27.82
N ALA A 69 10.28 4.77 -27.67
CA ALA A 69 11.06 3.79 -28.42
C ALA A 69 11.00 2.37 -27.82
N ASN A 70 10.21 2.13 -26.76
CA ASN A 70 10.22 0.89 -25.96
C ASN A 70 11.59 0.52 -25.37
N ASP A 71 12.47 1.51 -25.19
CA ASP A 71 13.84 1.36 -24.69
C ASP A 71 13.99 1.92 -23.27
N TYR A 72 12.86 2.08 -22.56
CA TYR A 72 12.81 2.48 -21.16
C TYR A 72 12.23 1.36 -20.32
N ASP A 73 13.00 0.92 -19.33
CA ASP A 73 12.61 -0.16 -18.42
C ASP A 73 11.76 0.37 -17.27
N PHE A 74 10.45 0.15 -17.36
CA PHE A 74 9.49 0.46 -16.31
C PHE A 74 9.47 -0.57 -15.16
N ASP A 75 10.08 -1.74 -15.35
CA ASP A 75 10.17 -2.79 -14.32
C ASP A 75 11.43 -2.61 -13.44
N SER A 76 12.31 -1.66 -13.79
CA SER A 76 13.45 -1.30 -12.96
C SER A 76 12.98 -0.70 -11.62
N PRO A 77 13.58 -1.11 -10.48
CA PRO A 77 13.33 -0.49 -9.18
C PRO A 77 13.53 1.03 -9.19
N GLU A 78 14.33 1.54 -10.11
CA GLU A 78 14.62 2.98 -10.21
C GLU A 78 13.47 3.79 -10.83
N ALA A 79 12.59 3.15 -11.60
CA ALA A 79 11.44 3.79 -12.24
C ALA A 79 10.29 4.09 -11.25
N ILE A 80 10.29 3.41 -10.10
CA ILE A 80 9.30 3.57 -9.04
C ILE A 80 9.82 4.56 -7.99
N ASP A 81 8.98 5.50 -7.58
CA ASP A 81 9.24 6.38 -6.44
C ASP A 81 8.82 5.69 -5.13
N PHE A 82 9.72 4.85 -4.62
CA PHE A 82 9.53 4.13 -3.36
C PHE A 82 9.48 5.06 -2.15
N ASP A 83 10.13 6.23 -2.21
CA ASP A 83 10.15 7.18 -1.10
C ASP A 83 8.74 7.78 -0.91
N ILE A 84 8.11 8.25 -1.99
CA ILE A 84 6.73 8.72 -1.97
C ILE A 84 5.77 7.59 -1.58
N LEU A 85 5.97 6.37 -2.09
CA LEU A 85 5.14 5.23 -1.72
C LEU A 85 5.17 4.98 -0.21
N VAL A 86 6.36 4.93 0.39
CA VAL A 86 6.53 4.66 1.83
C VAL A 86 5.98 5.81 2.66
N GLU A 87 6.20 7.07 2.25
CA GLU A 87 5.63 8.24 2.91
C GLU A 87 4.09 8.16 2.92
N ARG A 88 3.45 7.93 1.77
CA ARG A 88 1.99 7.83 1.66
C ARG A 88 1.43 6.67 2.47
N LEU A 89 2.10 5.52 2.48
CA LEU A 89 1.70 4.38 3.30
C LEU A 89 1.82 4.68 4.81
N ARG A 90 2.82 5.46 5.22
CA ARG A 90 2.95 5.90 6.61
C ARG A 90 1.88 6.90 6.99
N ASP A 91 1.58 7.88 6.13
CA ASP A 91 0.51 8.84 6.33
C ASP A 91 -0.84 8.11 6.48
N LEU A 92 -1.14 7.18 5.56
CA LEU A 92 -2.35 6.36 5.62
C LEU A 92 -2.44 5.55 6.91
N LYS A 93 -1.32 5.03 7.42
CA LYS A 93 -1.29 4.28 8.67
C LYS A 93 -1.38 5.18 9.92
N ALA A 94 -0.96 6.43 9.83
CA ALA A 94 -1.02 7.39 10.93
C ALA A 94 -2.44 7.94 11.16
N GLY A 95 -3.28 7.96 10.13
CA GLY A 95 -4.67 8.40 10.18
C GLY A 95 -4.86 9.84 9.77
#